data_AF-A0AAP7GX82-F1
#
_entry.id   AF-A0AAP7GX82-F1
#
_cell.length_a   1.000
_cell.length_b   1.000
_cell.length_c   1.000
_cell.angle_alpha   90.00
_cell.angle_beta   90.00
_cell.angle_gamma   90.00
#
_symmetry.space_group_name_H-M   'P 1'
#
loop_
_entity.id
_entity.type
_entity.pdbx_description
1 polymer ?
#
loop_
_entity_poly.entity_id
_entity_poly.type
_entity_poly.pdbx_seq_one_letter_code
_entity_poly.pdbx_strand_id
1 'polypeptide(L)'
;MKKNDFHINRIKYNNEWGRDEKFLFSSEEEINNKLGELNISQVLKPVKFNDIVLNDFDSTCLCYILEMLDSLPLRPDHAFDIIWKPLDSYAGLLKDEYKNKNGSEYKEAEVKLINKAIGESEYSRINFDSFMSKITSCITLTTCKFIAKRMYEHYGNISYDKKRTPANTFKSRLDKCVDGCFFDDFYEKFFSTLDDNVKPSADIYRQSGLFIQKFIKGEIVKIKDKKYEIKDVNSFFSLIICTQYRNERAHGLVSPPFRRSKAKLKTYATPYFLMIYAYYLLIFLLWSRNENLFLEEDVIVSIEESIRAFRNVFKGDR
;
A
#
# COMPACT_ATOMS: atom_id res chain seq x y z
N MET A 1 -28.83 12.04 19.36
CA MET A 1 -29.03 11.85 17.90
C MET A 1 -27.70 11.95 17.16
N LYS A 2 -27.03 10.84 16.74
CA LYS A 2 -25.80 10.91 15.89
C LYS A 2 -25.60 9.72 14.92
N LYS A 3 -26.59 8.84 14.72
CA LYS A 3 -26.45 7.65 13.84
C LYS A 3 -27.06 7.79 12.43
N ASN A 4 -27.94 8.76 12.19
CA ASN A 4 -28.68 8.92 10.91
C ASN A 4 -28.04 9.86 9.88
N ASP A 5 -27.03 10.63 10.26
CA ASP A 5 -26.55 11.75 9.44
C ASP A 5 -25.82 11.30 8.16
N PHE A 6 -24.93 10.29 8.27
CA PHE A 6 -24.11 9.87 7.13
C PHE A 6 -24.89 9.13 6.02
N HIS A 7 -26.01 8.49 6.37
CA HIS A 7 -26.91 7.91 5.36
C HIS A 7 -27.62 9.01 4.57
N ILE A 8 -28.13 10.03 5.28
CA ILE A 8 -28.75 11.20 4.67
C ILE A 8 -27.73 11.93 3.78
N ASN A 9 -26.50 12.14 4.24
CA ASN A 9 -25.46 12.78 3.43
C ASN A 9 -25.15 12.00 2.14
N ARG A 10 -25.15 10.66 2.17
CA ARG A 10 -24.96 9.88 0.93
C ARG A 10 -26.14 10.04 -0.04
N ILE A 11 -27.36 10.06 0.47
CA ILE A 11 -28.56 10.28 -0.36
C ILE A 11 -28.56 11.70 -0.93
N LYS A 12 -28.26 12.70 -0.09
CA LYS A 12 -28.13 14.10 -0.50
C LYS A 12 -27.08 14.26 -1.59
N TYR A 13 -25.89 13.69 -1.39
CA TYR A 13 -24.81 13.72 -2.37
C TYR A 13 -25.23 13.11 -3.72
N ASN A 14 -25.98 12.00 -3.71
CA ASN A 14 -26.52 11.40 -4.92
C ASN A 14 -27.53 12.31 -5.62
N ASN A 15 -28.49 12.87 -4.88
CA ASN A 15 -29.59 13.66 -5.43
C ASN A 15 -29.14 15.04 -5.93
N GLU A 16 -28.01 15.54 -5.42
CA GLU A 16 -27.40 16.81 -5.80
C GLU A 16 -26.23 16.63 -6.79
N TRP A 17 -25.96 15.39 -7.22
CA TRP A 17 -24.86 15.10 -8.14
C TRP A 17 -25.00 15.90 -9.45
N GLY A 18 -23.95 16.65 -9.81
CA GLY A 18 -23.93 17.47 -11.03
C GLY A 18 -24.40 18.92 -10.84
N ARG A 19 -24.75 19.33 -9.61
CA ARG A 19 -24.93 20.75 -9.27
C ARG A 19 -23.58 21.44 -9.07
N ASP A 20 -23.58 22.77 -9.22
CA ASP A 20 -22.36 23.60 -9.23
C ASP A 20 -21.53 23.50 -7.94
N GLU A 21 -22.17 23.30 -6.79
CA GLU A 21 -21.48 23.11 -5.50
C GLU A 21 -21.62 21.66 -5.01
N LYS A 22 -20.50 20.92 -5.04
CA LYS A 22 -20.38 19.62 -4.37
C LYS A 22 -19.93 19.83 -2.93
N PHE A 23 -20.76 19.42 -1.96
CA PHE A 23 -20.32 19.40 -0.57
C PHE A 23 -19.39 18.21 -0.32
N LEU A 24 -18.51 18.35 0.67
CA LEU A 24 -17.55 17.34 1.09
C LEU A 24 -18.08 16.54 2.29
N PHE A 25 -17.70 15.28 2.39
CA PHE A 25 -17.91 14.52 3.61
C PHE A 25 -16.93 14.98 4.70
N SER A 26 -17.27 14.80 5.97
CA SER A 26 -16.47 15.31 7.09
C SER A 26 -14.97 14.91 7.04
N SER A 27 -14.65 13.69 6.61
CA SER A 27 -13.25 13.27 6.48
C SER A 27 -12.53 13.88 5.27
N GLU A 28 -13.27 14.24 4.22
CA GLU A 28 -12.76 14.95 3.05
C GLU A 28 -12.48 16.43 3.42
N GLU A 29 -13.32 17.04 4.24
CA GLU A 29 -13.06 18.36 4.84
C GLU A 29 -11.82 18.31 5.75
N GLU A 30 -11.69 17.29 6.62
CA GLU A 30 -10.54 17.14 7.50
C GLU A 30 -9.20 17.07 6.74
N ILE A 31 -9.13 16.33 5.63
CA ILE A 31 -7.90 16.26 4.82
C ILE A 31 -7.63 17.58 4.10
N ASN A 32 -8.64 18.23 3.51
CA ASN A 32 -8.46 19.53 2.84
C ASN A 32 -8.00 20.62 3.81
N ASN A 33 -8.62 20.70 4.99
CA ASN A 33 -8.20 21.63 6.04
C ASN A 33 -6.75 21.33 6.46
N LYS A 34 -6.39 20.06 6.61
CA LYS A 34 -5.02 19.71 6.99
C LYS A 34 -3.98 20.09 5.94
N LEU A 35 -4.32 19.93 4.66
CA LEU A 35 -3.48 20.35 3.54
C LEU A 35 -3.35 21.89 3.49
N GLY A 36 -4.46 22.61 3.71
CA GLY A 36 -4.49 24.07 3.81
C GLY A 36 -3.63 24.62 4.95
N GLU A 37 -3.70 24.03 6.15
CA GLU A 37 -2.82 24.37 7.29
C GLU A 37 -1.33 24.23 6.97
N LEU A 38 -0.98 23.28 6.09
CA LEU A 38 0.37 22.99 5.66
C LEU A 38 0.79 23.76 4.40
N ASN A 39 -0.10 24.60 3.84
CA ASN A 39 0.10 25.32 2.58
C ASN A 39 0.52 24.41 1.41
N ILE A 40 -0.06 23.21 1.35
CA ILE A 40 0.13 22.27 0.24
C ILE A 40 -1.22 21.90 -0.36
N SER A 41 -1.26 21.64 -1.67
CA SER A 41 -2.50 21.22 -2.33
C SER A 41 -2.73 19.70 -2.25
N GLN A 42 -1.67 18.92 -2.04
CA GLN A 42 -1.71 17.46 -2.07
C GLN A 42 -0.43 16.85 -1.43
N VAL A 43 -0.43 15.55 -1.15
CA VAL A 43 0.64 14.84 -0.41
C VAL A 43 1.80 14.35 -1.28
N LEU A 44 1.55 13.82 -2.47
CA LEU A 44 2.53 13.29 -3.43
C LEU A 44 3.07 14.37 -4.37
N LYS A 45 4.30 14.84 -4.22
CA LYS A 45 4.95 15.63 -5.28
C LYS A 45 5.24 14.73 -6.50
N PRO A 46 4.63 14.94 -7.67
CA PRO A 46 4.95 14.10 -8.85
C PRO A 46 6.36 14.39 -9.35
N VAL A 47 7.05 13.33 -9.80
CA VAL A 47 8.32 13.40 -10.53
C VAL A 47 8.10 14.10 -11.86
N LYS A 48 9.01 15.00 -12.21
CA LYS A 48 9.01 15.69 -13.49
C LYS A 48 9.53 14.74 -14.58
N PHE A 49 8.74 14.57 -15.65
CA PHE A 49 9.18 13.91 -16.87
C PHE A 49 10.03 14.89 -17.70
N ASN A 50 11.09 14.39 -18.32
CA ASN A 50 11.85 15.13 -19.32
C ASN A 50 11.03 15.30 -20.60
N ASP A 51 11.27 16.39 -21.34
CA ASP A 51 10.61 16.70 -22.60
C ASP A 51 11.13 15.81 -23.73
N ILE A 52 10.70 14.53 -23.73
CA ILE A 52 11.09 13.52 -24.73
C ILE A 52 9.87 12.82 -25.33
N VAL A 53 10.06 12.26 -26.52
CA VAL A 53 9.03 11.41 -27.14
C VAL A 53 8.98 10.08 -26.40
N LEU A 54 7.82 9.78 -25.81
CA LEU A 54 7.58 8.52 -25.11
C LEU A 54 7.25 7.40 -26.09
N ASN A 55 7.72 6.19 -25.81
CA ASN A 55 7.17 4.99 -26.45
C ASN A 55 5.76 4.69 -25.91
N ASP A 56 5.03 3.79 -26.56
CA ASP A 56 3.65 3.45 -26.19
C ASP A 56 3.49 2.97 -24.75
N PHE A 57 4.46 2.22 -24.23
CA PHE A 57 4.43 1.72 -22.85
C PHE A 57 4.59 2.86 -21.84
N ASP A 58 5.63 3.69 -21.99
CA ASP A 58 5.90 4.82 -21.10
C ASP A 58 4.74 5.84 -21.16
N SER A 59 4.20 6.09 -22.36
CA SER A 59 3.02 6.94 -22.58
C SER A 59 1.78 6.39 -21.88
N THR A 60 1.52 5.08 -21.99
CA THR A 60 0.41 4.42 -21.28
C THR A 60 0.57 4.54 -19.76
N CYS A 61 1.78 4.32 -19.23
CA CYS A 61 2.06 4.52 -17.81
C CYS A 61 1.85 5.97 -17.37
N LEU A 62 2.24 6.95 -18.20
CA LEU A 62 1.96 8.37 -17.93
C LEU A 62 0.45 8.64 -17.90
N CYS A 63 -0.36 8.07 -18.79
CA CYS A 63 -1.83 8.19 -18.72
C CYS A 63 -2.39 7.69 -17.39
N TYR A 64 -1.92 6.52 -16.90
CA TYR A 64 -2.33 6.03 -15.58
C TYR A 64 -1.85 6.92 -14.44
N ILE A 65 -0.67 7.53 -14.54
CA ILE A 65 -0.19 8.52 -13.57
C ILE A 65 -1.12 9.74 -13.56
N LEU A 66 -1.55 10.24 -14.71
CA LEU A 66 -2.47 11.39 -14.79
C LEU A 66 -3.83 11.06 -14.16
N GLU A 67 -4.45 9.91 -14.48
CA GLU A 67 -5.70 9.47 -13.84
C GLU A 67 -5.57 9.32 -12.31
N MET A 68 -4.39 8.87 -11.87
CA MET A 68 -4.07 8.73 -10.44
C MET A 68 -3.98 10.10 -9.77
N LEU A 69 -3.35 11.09 -10.42
CA LEU A 69 -3.26 12.47 -9.92
C LEU A 69 -4.64 13.13 -9.83
N ASP A 70 -5.52 12.92 -10.82
CA ASP A 70 -6.89 13.44 -10.82
C ASP A 70 -7.76 12.88 -9.68
N SER A 71 -7.35 11.74 -9.09
CA SER A 71 -8.02 11.17 -7.92
C SER A 71 -7.59 11.84 -6.60
N LEU A 72 -6.51 12.62 -6.58
CA LEU A 72 -5.99 13.27 -5.38
C LEU A 72 -6.61 14.66 -5.17
N PRO A 73 -6.69 15.15 -3.92
CA PRO A 73 -6.26 14.51 -2.67
C PRO A 73 -7.31 13.60 -2.04
N LEU A 74 -8.54 13.57 -2.56
CA LEU A 74 -9.67 13.00 -1.83
C LEU A 74 -9.77 11.49 -1.95
N ARG A 75 -9.24 10.88 -3.01
CA ARG A 75 -9.37 9.46 -3.31
C ARG A 75 -8.01 8.77 -3.51
N PRO A 76 -7.09 8.81 -2.53
CA PRO A 76 -5.83 8.07 -2.60
C PRO A 76 -6.05 6.54 -2.72
N ASP A 77 -7.22 6.07 -2.32
CA ASP A 77 -7.61 4.67 -2.47
C ASP A 77 -7.87 4.28 -3.94
N HIS A 78 -8.48 5.17 -4.73
CA HIS A 78 -8.61 5.03 -6.17
C HIS A 78 -7.29 5.25 -6.88
N ALA A 79 -6.54 6.27 -6.46
CA ALA A 79 -5.20 6.57 -6.96
C ALA A 79 -4.28 5.34 -6.89
N PHE A 80 -4.30 4.61 -5.76
CA PHE A 80 -3.63 3.32 -5.62
C PHE A 80 -4.13 2.27 -6.62
N ASP A 81 -5.44 2.07 -6.75
CA ASP A 81 -5.98 1.06 -7.68
C ASP A 81 -5.61 1.37 -9.13
N ILE A 82 -5.57 2.66 -9.52
CA ILE A 82 -5.20 3.12 -10.87
C ILE A 82 -3.72 2.81 -11.13
N ILE A 83 -2.81 3.23 -10.25
CA ILE A 83 -1.38 3.07 -10.44
C ILE A 83 -0.91 1.60 -10.32
N TRP A 84 -1.68 0.79 -9.59
CA TRP A 84 -1.39 -0.64 -9.45
C TRP A 84 -1.68 -1.43 -10.74
N LYS A 85 -2.57 -0.96 -11.62
CA LYS A 85 -2.89 -1.62 -12.91
C LYS A 85 -1.68 -1.77 -13.83
N PRO A 86 -0.91 -0.71 -14.17
CA PRO A 86 0.27 -0.87 -15.02
C PRO A 86 1.34 -1.76 -14.37
N LEU A 87 1.48 -1.71 -13.03
CA LEU A 87 2.38 -2.62 -12.30
C LEU A 87 1.95 -4.08 -12.45
N ASP A 88 0.69 -4.42 -12.19
CA ASP A 88 0.17 -5.79 -12.36
C ASP A 88 0.31 -6.27 -13.81
N SER A 89 -0.04 -5.41 -14.79
CA SER A 89 0.08 -5.73 -16.21
C SER A 89 1.51 -6.04 -16.60
N TYR A 90 2.46 -5.20 -16.18
CA TYR A 90 3.88 -5.40 -16.49
C TYR A 90 4.46 -6.60 -15.77
N ALA A 91 4.06 -6.85 -14.52
CA ALA A 91 4.47 -8.04 -13.78
C ALA A 91 4.02 -9.34 -14.49
N GLY A 92 2.85 -9.32 -15.14
CA GLY A 92 2.39 -10.39 -16.03
C GLY A 92 3.31 -10.59 -17.24
N LEU A 93 3.70 -9.50 -17.92
CA LEU A 93 4.64 -9.56 -19.05
C LEU A 93 5.99 -10.14 -18.65
N LEU A 94 6.59 -9.64 -17.56
CA LEU A 94 7.86 -10.15 -17.04
C LEU A 94 7.79 -11.64 -16.71
N LYS A 95 6.66 -12.10 -16.19
CA LYS A 95 6.44 -13.52 -15.87
C LYS A 95 6.42 -14.38 -17.12
N ASP A 96 5.78 -13.91 -18.18
CA ASP A 96 5.72 -14.65 -19.44
C ASP A 96 7.09 -14.67 -20.14
N GLU A 97 7.82 -13.55 -20.14
CA GLU A 97 9.21 -13.49 -20.62
C GLU A 97 10.11 -14.46 -19.83
N TYR A 98 9.98 -14.49 -18.50
CA TYR A 98 10.77 -15.36 -17.65
C TYR A 98 10.46 -16.84 -17.91
N LYS A 99 9.18 -17.20 -18.05
CA LYS A 99 8.76 -18.56 -18.40
C LYS A 99 9.29 -18.99 -19.77
N ASN A 100 9.27 -18.10 -20.75
CA ASN A 100 9.79 -18.39 -22.09
C ASN A 100 11.31 -18.67 -22.04
N LYS A 101 12.05 -18.00 -21.15
CA LYS A 101 13.50 -18.19 -20.97
C LYS A 101 13.86 -19.41 -20.11
N ASN A 102 13.05 -19.74 -19.08
CA ASN A 102 13.42 -20.71 -18.03
C ASN A 102 12.49 -21.93 -17.91
N GLY A 103 11.51 -22.07 -18.82
CA GLY A 103 10.52 -23.15 -18.78
C GLY A 103 9.39 -22.93 -17.76
N SER A 104 8.58 -23.98 -17.55
CA SER A 104 7.34 -23.92 -16.76
C SER A 104 7.52 -23.91 -15.24
N GLU A 105 8.74 -24.00 -14.72
CA GLU A 105 9.02 -23.99 -13.27
C GLU A 105 9.00 -22.57 -12.68
N TYR A 106 7.89 -21.86 -12.84
CA TYR A 106 7.73 -20.53 -12.25
C TYR A 106 7.22 -20.61 -10.80
N LYS A 107 8.04 -20.21 -9.83
CA LYS A 107 7.70 -20.20 -8.38
C LYS A 107 7.72 -18.81 -7.73
N GLU A 108 8.13 -17.78 -8.46
CA GLU A 108 8.14 -16.40 -7.95
C GLU A 108 6.75 -15.76 -8.01
N ALA A 109 6.57 -14.69 -7.25
CA ALA A 109 5.36 -13.89 -7.35
C ALA A 109 5.61 -12.78 -8.38
N GLU A 110 4.59 -12.44 -9.17
CA GLU A 110 4.66 -11.46 -10.27
C GLU A 110 5.35 -10.16 -9.83
N VAL A 111 5.00 -9.62 -8.66
CA VAL A 111 5.58 -8.35 -8.17
C VAL A 111 7.07 -8.46 -7.79
N LYS A 112 7.60 -9.65 -7.49
CA LYS A 112 9.06 -9.81 -7.29
C LYS A 112 9.85 -9.55 -8.57
N LEU A 113 9.24 -9.79 -9.73
CA LEU A 113 9.88 -9.53 -11.01
C LEU A 113 10.04 -8.03 -11.27
N ILE A 114 9.13 -7.19 -10.77
CA ILE A 114 9.28 -5.73 -10.83
C ILE A 114 10.53 -5.30 -10.08
N ASN A 115 10.72 -5.80 -8.86
CA ASN A 115 11.91 -5.49 -8.06
C ASN A 115 13.19 -5.94 -8.75
N LYS A 116 13.16 -7.11 -9.39
CA LYS A 116 14.28 -7.61 -10.19
C LYS A 116 14.57 -6.67 -11.37
N ALA A 117 13.55 -6.24 -12.10
CA ALA A 117 13.69 -5.33 -13.24
C ALA A 117 14.20 -3.93 -12.82
N ILE A 118 13.82 -3.44 -11.65
CA ILE A 118 14.39 -2.21 -11.07
C ILE A 118 15.88 -2.43 -10.77
N GLY A 119 16.22 -3.61 -10.22
CA GLY A 119 17.59 -3.99 -9.85
C GLY A 119 18.55 -4.22 -11.03
N GLU A 120 18.07 -4.26 -12.27
CA GLU A 120 18.89 -4.41 -13.48
C GLU A 120 19.67 -3.12 -13.80
N SER A 121 19.17 -1.95 -13.41
CA SER A 121 19.90 -0.68 -13.44
C SER A 121 20.49 -0.43 -12.04
N GLU A 122 21.82 -0.41 -11.93
CA GLU A 122 22.53 -0.14 -10.67
C GLU A 122 22.08 1.20 -10.06
N TYR A 123 21.87 2.17 -10.92
CA TYR A 123 21.46 3.50 -10.57
C TYR A 123 20.02 3.56 -10.02
N SER A 124 19.08 2.91 -10.71
CA SER A 124 17.69 2.78 -10.22
C SER A 124 17.64 2.01 -8.90
N ARG A 125 18.47 0.97 -8.75
CA ARG A 125 18.58 0.18 -7.51
C ARG A 125 19.01 1.02 -6.31
N ILE A 126 20.09 1.80 -6.42
CA ILE A 126 20.59 2.64 -5.31
C ILE A 126 19.52 3.64 -4.85
N ASN A 127 18.89 4.32 -5.79
CA ASN A 127 17.85 5.30 -5.49
C ASN A 127 16.57 4.63 -4.93
N PHE A 128 16.23 3.44 -5.41
CA PHE A 128 15.12 2.65 -4.89
C PHE A 128 15.38 2.16 -3.46
N ASP A 129 16.57 1.69 -3.12
CA ASP A 129 16.92 1.29 -1.76
C ASP A 129 16.85 2.47 -0.78
N SER A 130 17.33 3.65 -1.21
CA SER A 130 17.18 4.90 -0.47
C SER A 130 15.70 5.25 -0.23
N PHE A 131 14.86 5.15 -1.27
CA PHE A 131 13.42 5.30 -1.14
C PHE A 131 12.80 4.29 -0.16
N MET A 132 13.17 3.01 -0.25
CA MET A 132 12.68 1.95 0.63
C MET A 132 13.02 2.22 2.10
N SER A 133 14.23 2.69 2.39
CA SER A 133 14.62 3.14 3.73
C SER A 133 13.76 4.31 4.23
N LYS A 134 13.51 5.31 3.37
CA LYS A 134 12.66 6.46 3.71
C LYS A 134 11.20 6.05 3.95
N ILE A 135 10.57 5.27 3.07
CA ILE A 135 9.15 4.91 3.18
C ILE A 135 8.88 3.95 4.35
N THR A 136 9.76 2.97 4.61
CA THR A 136 9.61 2.04 5.74
C THR A 136 9.61 2.77 7.08
N SER A 137 10.47 3.77 7.24
CA SER A 137 10.49 4.62 8.45
C SER A 137 9.19 5.42 8.66
N CYS A 138 8.38 5.60 7.61
CA CYS A 138 7.14 6.38 7.64
C CYS A 138 5.89 5.53 7.88
N ILE A 139 6.01 4.21 7.91
CA ILE A 139 4.83 3.34 8.01
C ILE A 139 4.01 3.65 9.28
N THR A 140 2.72 3.88 9.08
CA THR A 140 1.82 4.30 10.16
C THR A 140 1.28 3.10 10.94
N LEU A 141 0.92 3.37 12.20
CA LEU A 141 0.30 2.36 13.04
C LEU A 141 -1.03 1.88 12.44
N THR A 142 -1.78 2.73 11.73
CA THR A 142 -3.00 2.32 11.02
C THR A 142 -2.72 1.27 9.95
N THR A 143 -1.66 1.43 9.14
CA THR A 143 -1.25 0.41 8.15
C THR A 143 -0.82 -0.89 8.83
N CYS A 144 -0.07 -0.81 9.93
CA CYS A 144 0.35 -2.01 10.66
C CYS A 144 -0.83 -2.72 11.35
N LYS A 145 -1.81 -1.98 11.87
CA LYS A 145 -3.08 -2.53 12.40
C LYS A 145 -3.87 -3.25 11.31
N PHE A 146 -3.91 -2.70 10.09
CA PHE A 146 -4.52 -3.36 8.95
C PHE A 146 -3.89 -4.73 8.69
N ILE A 147 -2.55 -4.83 8.69
CA ILE A 147 -1.86 -6.11 8.51
C ILE A 147 -2.11 -7.08 9.66
N ALA A 148 -2.04 -6.62 10.92
CA ALA A 148 -2.34 -7.48 12.07
C ALA A 148 -3.76 -8.05 12.00
N LYS A 149 -4.72 -7.22 11.58
CA LYS A 149 -6.10 -7.65 11.34
C LYS A 149 -6.19 -8.71 10.25
N ARG A 150 -5.47 -8.53 9.13
CA ARG A 150 -5.41 -9.54 8.07
C ARG A 150 -4.79 -10.84 8.53
N MET A 151 -3.75 -10.78 9.37
CA MET A 151 -3.16 -11.99 9.94
C MET A 151 -4.15 -12.77 10.79
N TYR A 152 -4.87 -12.08 11.68
CA TYR A 152 -5.95 -12.68 12.49
C TYR A 152 -7.04 -13.32 11.62
N GLU A 153 -7.60 -12.57 10.67
CA GLU A 153 -8.71 -13.06 9.83
C GLU A 153 -8.29 -14.21 8.92
N HIS A 154 -7.08 -14.21 8.38
CA HIS A 154 -6.62 -15.32 7.55
C HIS A 154 -6.29 -16.56 8.36
N TYR A 155 -5.80 -16.43 9.60
CA TYR A 155 -5.45 -17.58 10.43
C TYR A 155 -6.65 -18.49 10.66
N GLY A 156 -7.79 -17.92 11.09
CA GLY A 156 -9.04 -18.67 11.28
C GLY A 156 -9.67 -19.24 10.00
N ASN A 157 -9.15 -18.87 8.82
CA ASN A 157 -9.64 -19.31 7.52
C ASN A 157 -8.64 -20.21 6.75
N ILE A 158 -7.56 -20.66 7.40
CA ILE A 158 -6.64 -21.63 6.80
C ILE A 158 -7.41 -22.93 6.52
N SER A 159 -7.26 -23.45 5.30
CA SER A 159 -7.79 -24.75 4.91
C SER A 159 -6.65 -25.70 4.60
N TYR A 160 -6.62 -26.86 5.27
CA TYR A 160 -5.63 -27.90 4.97
C TYR A 160 -5.97 -28.67 3.68
N ASP A 161 -7.25 -28.79 3.35
CA ASP A 161 -7.72 -29.50 2.15
C ASP A 161 -7.61 -28.66 0.87
N LYS A 162 -7.69 -27.32 0.98
CA LYS A 162 -7.66 -26.40 -0.16
C LYS A 162 -6.41 -25.53 -0.14
N LYS A 163 -5.40 -25.92 -0.93
CA LYS A 163 -4.13 -25.16 -1.02
C LYS A 163 -4.25 -23.75 -1.63
N ARG A 164 -5.30 -23.46 -2.41
CA ARG A 164 -5.48 -22.19 -3.16
C ARG A 164 -6.57 -21.27 -2.59
N THR A 165 -6.74 -21.22 -1.27
CA THR A 165 -7.62 -20.21 -0.63
C THR A 165 -6.89 -18.88 -0.46
N PRO A 166 -7.61 -17.75 -0.25
CA PRO A 166 -6.99 -16.48 0.10
C PRO A 166 -6.10 -16.56 1.35
N ALA A 167 -6.53 -17.28 2.39
CA ALA A 167 -5.77 -17.47 3.62
C ALA A 167 -4.48 -18.26 3.41
N ASN A 168 -4.54 -19.40 2.73
CA ASN A 168 -3.35 -20.18 2.39
C ASN A 168 -2.39 -19.39 1.48
N THR A 169 -2.93 -18.59 0.55
CA THR A 169 -2.12 -17.70 -0.31
C THR A 169 -1.44 -16.60 0.50
N PHE A 170 -2.14 -15.98 1.46
CA PHE A 170 -1.57 -15.00 2.39
C PHE A 170 -0.40 -15.61 3.17
N LYS A 171 -0.63 -16.76 3.83
CA LYS A 171 0.40 -17.46 4.61
C LYS A 171 1.61 -17.81 3.73
N SER A 172 1.38 -18.40 2.56
CA SER A 172 2.45 -18.77 1.64
C SER A 172 3.31 -17.57 1.20
N ARG A 173 2.69 -16.40 0.99
CA ARG A 173 3.45 -15.17 0.68
C ARG A 173 4.25 -14.68 1.89
N LEU A 174 3.66 -14.74 3.09
CA LEU A 174 4.33 -14.33 4.32
C LEU A 174 5.55 -15.21 4.62
N ASP A 175 5.42 -16.52 4.45
CA ASP A 175 6.50 -17.50 4.61
C ASP A 175 7.65 -17.28 3.59
N LYS A 176 7.41 -16.58 2.48
CA LYS A 176 8.47 -16.14 1.53
C LYS A 176 9.20 -14.88 1.99
N CYS A 177 8.62 -14.11 2.91
CA CYS A 177 9.18 -12.85 3.42
C CYS A 177 9.85 -13.02 4.78
N VAL A 178 9.45 -14.02 5.57
CA VAL A 178 9.90 -14.24 6.94
C VAL A 178 10.14 -15.73 7.15
N ASP A 179 11.29 -16.09 7.72
CA ASP A 179 11.60 -17.48 8.05
C ASP A 179 10.80 -18.03 9.23
N GLY A 180 10.73 -19.36 9.27
CA GLY A 180 10.14 -20.11 10.38
C GLY A 180 8.60 -20.05 10.39
N CYS A 181 8.02 -20.26 11.58
CA CYS A 181 6.57 -20.31 11.76
C CYS A 181 5.99 -18.95 12.20
N PHE A 182 6.51 -17.84 11.64
CA PHE A 182 6.15 -16.49 12.09
C PHE A 182 4.64 -16.24 12.13
N PHE A 183 3.90 -16.72 11.13
CA PHE A 183 2.46 -16.53 11.06
C PHE A 183 1.73 -17.14 12.26
N ASP A 184 2.07 -18.39 12.58
CA ASP A 184 1.48 -19.15 13.68
C ASP A 184 1.93 -18.59 15.03
N ASP A 185 3.22 -18.33 15.18
CA ASP A 185 3.81 -17.75 16.40
C ASP A 185 3.27 -16.33 16.68
N PHE A 186 3.00 -15.52 15.65
CA PHE A 186 2.35 -14.21 15.79
C PHE A 186 0.90 -14.33 16.24
N TYR A 187 0.14 -15.27 15.66
CA TYR A 187 -1.25 -15.51 16.08
C TYR A 187 -1.31 -15.93 17.55
N GLU A 188 -0.47 -16.89 17.94
CA GLU A 188 -0.36 -17.37 19.32
C GLU A 188 0.02 -16.27 20.31
N LYS A 189 0.83 -15.28 19.89
CA LYS A 189 1.22 -14.19 20.78
C LYS A 189 0.08 -13.22 21.09
N PHE A 190 -0.78 -12.93 20.11
CA PHE A 190 -1.71 -11.81 20.20
C PHE A 190 -3.19 -12.20 20.21
N PHE A 191 -3.54 -13.39 19.73
CA PHE A 191 -4.93 -13.74 19.44
C PHE A 191 -5.38 -15.09 19.99
N SER A 192 -4.51 -16.00 20.41
CA SER A 192 -4.93 -17.35 20.84
C SER A 192 -5.72 -17.38 22.15
N THR A 193 -5.69 -16.31 22.94
CA THR A 193 -6.52 -16.17 24.14
C THR A 193 -7.92 -15.63 23.85
N LEU A 194 -8.24 -15.34 22.59
CA LEU A 194 -9.58 -14.88 22.18
C LEU A 194 -10.48 -16.08 21.91
N ASP A 195 -11.72 -16.01 22.40
CA ASP A 195 -12.75 -16.97 22.02
C ASP A 195 -13.03 -16.89 20.51
N ASP A 196 -13.42 -18.02 19.90
CA ASP A 196 -13.60 -18.19 18.45
C ASP A 196 -14.58 -17.21 17.77
N ASN A 197 -15.36 -16.46 18.56
CA ASN A 197 -16.35 -15.48 18.08
C ASN A 197 -16.10 -14.05 18.54
N VAL A 198 -15.02 -13.80 19.29
CA VAL A 198 -14.71 -12.48 19.84
C VAL A 198 -13.71 -11.77 18.94
N LYS A 199 -14.14 -10.63 18.38
CA LYS A 199 -13.25 -9.75 17.62
C LYS A 199 -12.16 -9.18 18.54
N PRO A 200 -10.89 -9.13 18.09
CA PRO A 200 -9.83 -8.52 18.87
C PRO A 200 -10.16 -7.08 19.28
N SER A 201 -9.84 -6.73 20.51
CA SER A 201 -10.06 -5.40 21.04
C SER A 201 -9.17 -4.36 20.32
N ALA A 202 -9.50 -3.08 20.47
CA ALA A 202 -8.69 -1.99 19.94
C ALA A 202 -7.25 -2.01 20.49
N ASP A 203 -7.08 -2.45 21.73
CA ASP A 203 -5.78 -2.56 22.38
C ASP A 203 -4.94 -3.72 21.85
N ILE A 204 -5.55 -4.88 21.59
CA ILE A 204 -4.84 -5.99 20.95
C ILE A 204 -4.34 -5.55 19.57
N TYR A 205 -5.19 -4.93 18.76
CA TYR A 205 -4.77 -4.40 17.46
C TYR A 205 -3.69 -3.32 17.58
N ARG A 206 -3.72 -2.49 18.63
CA ARG A 206 -2.67 -1.51 18.90
C ARG A 206 -1.33 -2.19 19.18
N GLN A 207 -1.30 -3.19 20.06
CA GLN A 207 -0.08 -3.90 20.44
C GLN A 207 0.49 -4.71 19.27
N SER A 208 -0.36 -5.48 18.58
CA SER A 208 0.04 -6.27 17.41
C SER A 208 0.48 -5.37 16.25
N GLY A 209 -0.17 -4.22 16.05
CA GLY A 209 0.23 -3.21 15.07
C GLY A 209 1.59 -2.57 15.38
N LEU A 210 1.85 -2.22 16.65
CA LEU A 210 3.17 -1.70 17.06
C LEU A 210 4.28 -2.75 16.86
N PHE A 211 3.97 -4.02 17.13
CA PHE A 211 4.91 -5.12 16.87
C PHE A 211 5.26 -5.23 15.37
N ILE A 212 4.26 -5.21 14.49
CA ILE A 212 4.48 -5.21 13.03
C ILE A 212 5.24 -3.96 12.59
N GLN A 213 4.97 -2.80 13.19
CA GLN A 213 5.66 -1.56 12.86
C GLN A 213 7.16 -1.64 13.14
N LYS A 214 7.55 -2.16 14.30
CA LYS A 214 8.95 -2.41 14.65
C LYS A 214 9.60 -3.38 13.67
N PHE A 215 8.88 -4.46 13.36
CA PHE A 215 9.33 -5.49 12.43
C PHE A 215 9.61 -4.93 11.02
N ILE A 216 8.72 -4.08 10.50
CA ILE A 216 8.88 -3.42 9.20
C ILE A 216 10.00 -2.37 9.21
N LYS A 217 10.26 -1.72 10.35
CA LYS A 217 11.37 -0.77 10.52
C LYS A 217 12.74 -1.46 10.64
N GLY A 218 12.81 -2.78 10.44
CA GLY A 218 14.04 -3.55 10.45
C GLY A 218 14.46 -4.04 11.83
N GLU A 219 13.63 -3.92 12.86
CA GLU A 219 13.94 -4.47 14.18
C GLU A 219 13.76 -6.00 14.18
N ILE A 220 14.72 -6.72 14.77
CA ILE A 220 14.56 -8.14 15.09
C ILE A 220 13.51 -8.27 16.18
N VAL A 221 12.40 -8.93 15.87
CA VAL A 221 11.30 -9.14 16.81
C VAL A 221 11.38 -10.51 17.47
N LYS A 222 11.03 -10.56 18.76
CA LYS A 222 11.04 -11.80 19.55
C LYS A 222 9.63 -12.28 19.88
N ILE A 223 9.41 -13.57 19.67
CA ILE A 223 8.21 -14.29 20.12
C ILE A 223 8.71 -15.54 20.86
N LYS A 224 8.45 -15.61 22.17
CA LYS A 224 9.05 -16.64 23.05
C LYS A 224 10.58 -16.64 22.85
N ASP A 225 11.18 -17.80 22.57
CA ASP A 225 12.62 -17.96 22.37
C ASP A 225 13.08 -17.78 20.91
N LYS A 226 12.15 -17.50 19.99
CA LYS A 226 12.43 -17.34 18.57
C LYS A 226 12.62 -15.87 18.19
N LYS A 227 13.54 -15.63 17.25
CA LYS A 227 13.82 -14.32 16.65
C LYS A 227 13.34 -14.32 15.20
N TYR A 228 12.72 -13.24 14.77
CA TYR A 228 12.28 -13.05 13.40
C TYR A 228 12.81 -11.74 12.84
N GLU A 229 13.14 -11.78 11.57
CA GLU A 229 13.49 -10.63 10.73
C GLU A 229 12.79 -10.77 9.38
N ILE A 230 12.51 -9.63 8.75
CA ILE A 230 12.00 -9.63 7.38
C ILE A 230 13.22 -9.77 6.45
N LYS A 231 13.24 -10.81 5.62
CA LYS A 231 14.33 -11.05 4.66
C LYS A 231 14.46 -9.93 3.64
N ASP A 232 13.31 -9.50 3.13
CA ASP A 232 13.18 -8.46 2.12
C ASP A 232 11.91 -7.65 2.41
N VAL A 233 12.10 -6.44 2.93
CA VAL A 233 11.02 -5.52 3.30
C VAL A 233 10.21 -5.09 2.09
N ASN A 234 10.82 -5.03 0.91
CA ASN A 234 10.11 -4.66 -0.30
C ASN A 234 9.19 -5.80 -0.78
N SER A 235 9.64 -7.06 -0.72
CA SER A 235 8.75 -8.21 -0.89
C SER A 235 7.61 -8.20 0.13
N PHE A 236 7.87 -7.81 1.38
CA PHE A 236 6.80 -7.70 2.38
C PHE A 236 5.76 -6.65 1.97
N PHE A 237 6.19 -5.47 1.49
CA PHE A 237 5.28 -4.42 1.03
C PHE A 237 4.44 -4.85 -0.15
N SER A 238 5.08 -5.38 -1.19
CA SER A 238 4.40 -5.79 -2.42
C SER A 238 3.48 -7.00 -2.22
N LEU A 239 4.00 -8.10 -1.65
CA LEU A 239 3.30 -9.38 -1.58
C LEU A 239 2.29 -9.45 -0.44
N ILE A 240 2.54 -8.75 0.65
CA ILE A 240 1.66 -8.74 1.82
C ILE A 240 0.80 -7.49 1.81
N ILE A 241 1.40 -6.31 1.93
CA ILE A 241 0.61 -5.09 2.23
C ILE A 241 -0.24 -4.66 1.02
N CYS A 242 0.40 -4.43 -0.13
CA CYS A 242 -0.27 -3.94 -1.33
C CYS A 242 -1.25 -4.97 -1.90
N THR A 243 -0.83 -6.24 -2.00
CA THR A 243 -1.71 -7.27 -2.56
C THR A 243 -2.94 -7.50 -1.67
N GLN A 244 -2.81 -7.47 -0.34
CA GLN A 244 -3.99 -7.58 0.51
C GLN A 244 -4.90 -6.37 0.42
N TYR A 245 -4.33 -5.16 0.37
CA TYR A 245 -5.14 -3.95 0.19
C TYR A 245 -5.89 -3.96 -1.15
N ARG A 246 -5.22 -4.40 -2.24
CA ARG A 246 -5.81 -4.57 -3.57
C ARG A 246 -6.94 -5.61 -3.58
N ASN A 247 -6.70 -6.80 -3.02
CA ASN A 247 -7.67 -7.89 -2.99
C ASN A 247 -8.96 -7.49 -2.26
N GLU A 248 -8.83 -6.86 -1.10
CA GLU A 248 -9.96 -6.40 -0.29
C GLU A 248 -10.86 -5.40 -1.05
N ARG A 249 -10.24 -4.56 -1.88
CA ARG A 249 -10.95 -3.58 -2.71
C ARG A 249 -11.55 -4.20 -3.95
N ALA A 250 -10.86 -5.13 -4.60
CA ALA A 250 -11.33 -5.83 -5.79
C ALA A 250 -12.58 -6.69 -5.52
N HIS A 251 -12.62 -7.36 -4.36
CA HIS A 251 -13.72 -8.25 -4.01
C HIS A 251 -14.94 -7.54 -3.41
N GLY A 252 -14.95 -6.20 -3.34
CA GLY A 252 -16.09 -5.41 -2.87
C GLY A 252 -16.46 -5.61 -1.39
N LEU A 253 -15.67 -6.39 -0.64
CA LEU A 253 -15.87 -6.67 0.79
C LEU A 253 -15.62 -5.42 1.65
N VAL A 254 -14.95 -4.41 1.09
CA VAL A 254 -14.69 -3.13 1.74
C VAL A 254 -15.56 -2.05 1.12
N SER A 255 -16.59 -1.61 1.85
CA SER A 255 -17.31 -0.39 1.45
C SER A 255 -16.37 0.84 1.40
N PRO A 256 -16.70 1.88 0.62
CA PRO A 256 -15.83 3.04 0.42
C PRO A 256 -15.35 3.64 1.76
N PRO A 257 -14.03 3.84 1.97
CA PRO A 257 -13.50 4.15 3.30
C PRO A 257 -13.81 5.57 3.77
N PHE A 258 -13.86 6.54 2.84
CA PHE A 258 -13.99 7.97 3.16
C PHE A 258 -15.44 8.46 3.23
N ARG A 259 -16.39 7.67 2.73
CA ARG A 259 -17.82 7.98 2.78
C ARG A 259 -18.51 7.18 3.88
N ARG A 260 -17.96 7.19 5.10
CA ARG A 260 -18.56 6.57 6.27
C ARG A 260 -18.48 7.46 7.51
N SER A 261 -19.43 7.30 8.42
CA SER A 261 -19.50 8.03 9.70
C SER A 261 -18.30 7.85 10.63
N LYS A 262 -17.48 6.82 10.40
CA LYS A 262 -16.27 6.54 11.20
C LYS A 262 -14.98 7.00 10.50
N ALA A 263 -15.07 7.51 9.27
CA ALA A 263 -13.92 8.03 8.55
C ALA A 263 -13.38 9.27 9.29
N LYS A 264 -12.06 9.34 9.40
CA LYS A 264 -11.30 10.46 9.99
C LYS A 264 -10.05 10.70 9.16
N LEU A 265 -9.29 11.75 9.45
CA LEU A 265 -8.01 12.00 8.79
C LEU A 265 -7.10 10.76 8.73
N LYS A 266 -6.94 10.02 9.84
CA LYS A 266 -6.13 8.79 9.86
C LYS A 266 -6.60 7.68 8.90
N THR A 267 -7.86 7.70 8.47
CA THR A 267 -8.39 6.75 7.47
C THR A 267 -7.68 6.90 6.12
N TYR A 268 -7.13 8.09 5.83
CA TYR A 268 -6.36 8.38 4.62
C TYR A 268 -4.91 7.87 4.69
N ALA A 269 -4.38 7.56 5.87
CA ALA A 269 -2.97 7.23 6.06
C ALA A 269 -2.54 5.99 5.27
N THR A 270 -3.26 4.87 5.40
CA THR A 270 -2.92 3.63 4.66
C THR A 270 -3.07 3.79 3.14
N PRO A 271 -4.20 4.32 2.62
CA PRO A 271 -4.34 4.56 1.18
C PRO A 271 -3.23 5.45 0.60
N TYR A 272 -2.89 6.57 1.25
CA TYR A 272 -1.79 7.44 0.79
C TYR A 272 -0.44 6.72 0.84
N PHE A 273 -0.15 6.01 1.92
CA PHE A 273 1.10 5.29 2.08
C PHE A 273 1.31 4.28 0.95
N LEU A 274 0.27 3.51 0.63
CA LEU A 274 0.33 2.51 -0.44
C LEU A 274 0.35 3.14 -1.83
N MET A 275 -0.38 4.22 -2.04
CA MET A 275 -0.33 4.98 -3.28
C MET A 275 1.07 5.54 -3.53
N ILE A 276 1.71 6.15 -2.53
CA ILE A 276 3.08 6.66 -2.64
C ILE A 276 4.06 5.53 -2.98
N TYR A 277 3.97 4.40 -2.27
CA TYR A 277 4.80 3.23 -2.57
C TYR A 277 4.61 2.73 -3.99
N ALA A 278 3.36 2.54 -4.43
CA ALA A 278 3.07 2.03 -5.77
C ALA A 278 3.47 3.02 -6.87
N TYR A 279 3.28 4.33 -6.63
CA TYR A 279 3.74 5.38 -7.54
C TYR A 279 5.24 5.31 -7.76
N TYR A 280 6.05 5.33 -6.69
CA TYR A 280 7.50 5.27 -6.84
C TYR A 280 7.97 3.92 -7.39
N LEU A 281 7.29 2.82 -7.05
CA LEU A 281 7.57 1.52 -7.67
C LEU A 281 7.43 1.60 -9.20
N LEU A 282 6.40 2.29 -9.71
CA LEU A 282 6.23 2.51 -11.16
C LEU A 282 7.29 3.47 -11.71
N ILE A 283 7.61 4.56 -11.01
CA ILE A 283 8.67 5.50 -11.44
C ILE A 283 10.00 4.77 -11.59
N PHE A 284 10.42 3.99 -10.58
CA PHE A 284 11.69 3.26 -10.64
C PHE A 284 11.69 2.20 -11.74
N LEU A 285 10.55 1.56 -12.01
CA LEU A 285 10.41 0.63 -13.11
C LEU A 285 10.55 1.32 -14.48
N LEU A 286 9.93 2.49 -14.64
CA LEU A 286 10.06 3.28 -15.87
C LEU A 286 11.50 3.74 -16.05
N TRP A 287 12.13 4.23 -14.97
CA TRP A 287 13.48 4.74 -15.00
C TRP A 287 14.53 3.68 -15.30
N SER A 288 14.35 2.45 -14.77
CA SER A 288 15.26 1.34 -15.06
C SER A 288 15.19 0.88 -16.51
N ARG A 289 14.07 1.13 -17.20
CA ARG A 289 13.90 0.84 -18.63
C ARG A 289 14.38 1.96 -19.53
N ASN A 290 14.24 3.21 -19.09
CA ASN A 290 14.61 4.39 -19.86
C ASN A 290 15.11 5.49 -18.92
N GLU A 291 16.43 5.55 -18.75
CA GLU A 291 17.10 6.47 -17.83
C GLU A 291 16.88 7.95 -18.22
N ASN A 292 16.53 8.22 -19.48
CA ASN A 292 16.28 9.58 -19.99
C ASN A 292 14.91 10.14 -19.58
N LEU A 293 14.01 9.34 -18.98
CA LEU A 293 12.68 9.80 -18.59
C LEU A 293 12.70 10.85 -17.49
N PHE A 294 13.67 10.76 -16.58
CA PHE A 294 13.73 11.59 -15.37
C PHE A 294 15.16 12.04 -15.09
N LEU A 295 15.30 13.23 -14.50
CA LEU A 295 16.53 13.63 -13.83
C LEU A 295 16.55 13.06 -12.41
N GLU A 296 17.75 12.69 -11.93
CA GLU A 296 17.94 12.20 -10.56
C GLU A 296 17.33 13.13 -9.52
N GLU A 297 17.67 14.40 -9.66
CA GLU A 297 17.34 15.44 -8.71
C GLU A 297 15.83 15.59 -8.59
N ASP A 298 15.11 15.48 -9.72
CA ASP A 298 13.65 15.54 -9.75
C ASP A 298 13.02 14.33 -9.03
N VAL A 299 13.59 13.13 -9.19
CA VAL A 299 13.14 11.92 -8.48
C VAL A 299 13.38 12.06 -6.98
N ILE A 300 14.59 12.48 -6.57
CA ILE A 300 14.97 12.64 -5.16
C ILE A 300 14.11 13.72 -4.49
N VAL A 301 13.99 14.90 -5.10
CA VAL A 301 13.17 16.01 -4.56
C VAL A 301 11.72 15.58 -4.41
N SER A 302 11.17 14.91 -5.43
CA SER A 302 9.82 14.34 -5.37
C SER A 302 9.66 13.40 -4.17
N ILE A 303 10.56 12.44 -3.99
CA ILE A 303 10.52 11.49 -2.85
C ILE A 303 10.55 12.24 -1.52
N GLU A 304 11.46 13.20 -1.37
CA GLU A 304 11.64 13.92 -0.12
C GLU A 304 10.44 14.78 0.25
N GLU A 305 9.89 15.51 -0.72
CA GLU A 305 8.71 16.33 -0.53
C GLU A 305 7.49 15.46 -0.21
N SER A 306 7.29 14.35 -0.94
CA SER A 306 6.18 13.42 -0.71
C SER A 306 6.24 12.78 0.67
N ILE A 307 7.42 12.30 1.07
CA ILE A 307 7.65 11.71 2.39
C ILE A 307 7.45 12.76 3.49
N ARG A 308 7.96 13.98 3.31
CA ARG A 308 7.80 15.08 4.27
C ARG A 308 6.33 15.47 4.42
N ALA A 309 5.61 15.63 3.32
CA ALA A 309 4.19 15.96 3.32
C ALA A 309 3.37 14.86 4.01
N PHE A 310 3.59 13.59 3.64
CA PHE A 310 2.93 12.44 4.27
C PHE A 310 3.15 12.43 5.79
N ARG A 311 4.41 12.64 6.19
CA ARG A 311 4.82 12.73 7.60
C ARG A 311 4.10 13.84 8.35
N ASN A 312 3.94 15.01 7.74
CA ASN A 312 3.33 16.17 8.37
C ASN A 312 1.80 16.04 8.47
N VAL A 313 1.16 15.52 7.43
CA VAL A 313 -0.29 15.27 7.40
C VAL A 313 -0.67 14.21 8.44
N PHE A 314 0.09 13.12 8.57
CA PHE A 314 -0.24 11.98 9.44
C PHE A 314 0.63 11.88 10.70
N LYS A 315 1.17 13.01 11.21
CA LYS A 315 2.09 13.05 12.36
C LYS A 315 1.57 12.32 13.61
N GLY A 316 0.25 12.35 13.86
CA GLY A 316 -0.38 11.72 15.02
C GLY A 316 -0.67 10.21 14.90
N ASP A 317 -0.31 9.57 13.79
CA ASP A 317 -0.59 8.14 13.52
C ASP A 317 0.68 7.25 13.50
N ARG A 318 1.74 7.71 14.15
CA ARG A 318 3.04 7.01 14.16
C ARG A 318 3.25 6.16 15.40
#